data_AF-A0A166BXX3-F1
#
_entry.id   AF-A0A166BXX3-F1
#
_cell.length_a   1.000
_cell.length_b   1.000
_cell.length_c   1.000
_cell.angle_alpha   90.00
_cell.angle_beta   90.00
_cell.angle_gamma   90.00
#
_symmetry.space_group_name_H-M   'P 1'
#
loop_
_entity.id
_entity.type
_entity.pdbx_description
1 polymer ?
#
loop_
_entity_poly.entity_id
_entity_poly.type
_entity_poly.pdbx_seq_one_letter_code
_entity_poly.pdbx_strand_id
1 'polypeptide(L)' 'MEKITKETKLDYLLEKYPFLIDEIPKIHKKFKLLKTPIAKVMLKKATVNDISKKSGISTDIIIKKLTELIDSHESK' A
#
# COMPACT_ATOMS: atom_id res chain seq x y z
N MET A 1 -5.72 7.07 14.65
CA MET A 1 -4.61 6.54 13.82
C MET A 1 -4.86 5.06 13.58
N GLU A 2 -5.05 4.68 12.32
CA GLU A 2 -5.32 3.29 11.97
C GLU A 2 -4.05 2.43 12.09
N LYS A 3 -4.15 1.29 12.76
CA LYS A 3 -3.02 0.39 12.94
C LYS A 3 -2.89 -0.52 11.73
N ILE A 4 -2.00 -0.17 10.81
CA ILE A 4 -1.64 -1.01 9.66
C ILE A 4 -0.76 -2.16 10.16
N THR A 5 -1.10 -3.39 9.76
CA THR A 5 -0.33 -4.60 10.05
C THR A 5 0.03 -5.33 8.77
N LYS A 6 0.82 -6.41 8.90
CA LYS A 6 1.22 -7.24 7.76
C LYS A 6 0.01 -7.94 7.10
N GLU A 7 -1.06 -8.18 7.85
CA GLU A 7 -2.32 -8.80 7.38
C GLU A 7 -3.32 -7.80 6.81
N THR A 8 -3.10 -6.48 7.00
CA THR A 8 -3.97 -5.46 6.42
C THR A 8 -4.03 -5.65 4.91
N LYS A 9 -5.25 -5.73 4.36
CA LYS A 9 -5.44 -5.85 2.92
C LYS A 9 -5.22 -4.50 2.24
N LEU A 10 -4.59 -4.51 1.07
CA LEU A 10 -4.33 -3.26 0.35
C LEU A 10 -5.62 -2.68 -0.26
N ASP A 11 -6.55 -3.51 -0.70
CA ASP A 11 -7.85 -3.04 -1.22
C ASP A 11 -8.60 -2.22 -0.17
N TYR A 12 -8.66 -2.69 1.08
CA TYR A 12 -9.22 -1.95 2.20
C TYR A 12 -8.57 -0.57 2.38
N LEU A 13 -7.23 -0.49 2.33
CA LEU A 13 -6.51 0.78 2.43
C LEU A 13 -6.80 1.70 1.24
N LEU A 14 -6.88 1.16 0.02
CA LEU A 14 -7.16 1.95 -1.19
C LEU A 14 -8.61 2.43 -1.26
N GLU A 15 -9.57 1.67 -0.73
CA GLU A 15 -10.97 2.09 -0.62
C GLU A 15 -11.12 3.23 0.39
N LYS A 16 -10.45 3.11 1.55
CA LYS A 16 -10.51 4.12 2.61
C LYS A 16 -9.69 5.37 2.26
N TYR A 17 -8.56 5.19 1.60
CA TYR A 17 -7.62 6.25 1.23
C TYR A 17 -7.29 6.20 -0.27
N PRO A 18 -8.21 6.63 -1.15
CA PRO A 18 -8.03 6.53 -2.61
C PRO A 18 -6.75 7.18 -3.15
N PHE A 19 -6.27 8.25 -2.51
CA PHE A 19 -5.03 8.94 -2.91
C PHE A 19 -3.78 8.04 -2.84
N LEU A 20 -3.81 6.98 -2.02
CA LEU A 20 -2.68 6.04 -1.90
C LEU A 20 -2.34 5.36 -3.22
N ILE A 21 -3.30 5.20 -4.14
CA ILE A 21 -3.03 4.59 -5.45
C ILE A 21 -1.98 5.38 -6.25
N ASP A 22 -1.90 6.70 -6.03
CA ASP A 22 -0.95 7.59 -6.68
C ASP A 22 0.34 7.77 -5.89
N GLU A 23 0.29 7.67 -4.57
CA GLU A 23 1.45 7.82 -3.69
C GLU A 23 2.31 6.54 -3.57
N ILE A 24 1.68 5.36 -3.49
CA ILE A 24 2.40 4.08 -3.32
C ILE A 24 3.46 3.86 -4.43
N PRO A 25 3.20 4.13 -5.73
CA PRO A 25 4.21 4.03 -6.78
C PRO A 25 5.45 4.91 -6.58
N LYS A 26 5.38 5.97 -5.76
CA LYS A 26 6.51 6.84 -5.44
C LYS A 26 7.44 6.23 -4.39
N ILE A 27 6.95 5.29 -3.58
CA ILE A 27 7.77 4.56 -2.59
C ILE A 27 8.79 3.67 -3.30
N HIS A 28 8.38 2.98 -4.38
CA HIS A 28 9.27 2.10 -5.11
C HIS A 28 8.78 1.78 -6.54
N LYS A 29 9.71 1.66 -7.49
CA LYS A 29 9.41 1.42 -8.92
C LYS A 29 8.52 0.19 -9.18
N LYS A 30 8.67 -0.89 -8.40
CA LYS A 30 7.85 -2.11 -8.55
C LYS A 30 6.38 -1.87 -8.21
N PHE A 31 6.07 -0.85 -7.44
CA PHE A 31 4.69 -0.50 -7.11
C PHE A 31 3.96 0.24 -8.24
N LYS A 32 4.66 0.73 -9.28
CA LYS A 32 4.01 1.23 -10.50
C LYS A 32 3.07 0.19 -11.12
N LEU A 33 3.40 -1.09 -10.97
CA LEU A 33 2.58 -2.19 -11.48
C LEU A 33 1.21 -2.27 -10.81
N LEU A 34 1.02 -1.71 -9.61
CA LEU A 34 -0.25 -1.71 -8.87
C LEU A 34 -1.39 -0.99 -9.61
N LYS A 35 -1.04 -0.07 -10.52
CA LYS A 35 -2.02 0.66 -11.34
C LYS A 35 -2.54 -0.13 -12.54
N THR A 36 -1.92 -1.26 -12.88
CA THR A 36 -2.34 -2.06 -14.04
C THR A 36 -3.65 -2.81 -13.76
N PRO A 37 -4.51 -3.06 -14.78
CA PRO A 37 -5.77 -3.80 -14.59
C PRO A 37 -5.58 -5.17 -13.92
N ILE A 38 -4.51 -5.90 -14.31
CA ILE A 38 -4.18 -7.20 -13.74
C ILE A 38 -3.81 -7.08 -12.26
N ALA A 39 -2.99 -6.09 -11.91
CA ALA A 39 -2.62 -5.88 -10.52
C ALA A 39 -3.82 -5.47 -9.66
N LYS A 40 -4.76 -4.67 -10.17
CA LYS A 40 -5.99 -4.33 -9.43
C LYS A 40 -6.79 -5.57 -9.01
N VAL A 41 -6.88 -6.59 -9.88
CA VAL A 41 -7.55 -7.86 -9.53
C VAL A 41 -6.77 -8.61 -8.45
N MET A 42 -5.43 -8.63 -8.54
CA MET A 42 -4.56 -9.25 -7.53
C MET A 42 -4.65 -8.54 -6.17
N LEU A 43 -4.74 -7.20 -6.18
CA LEU A 43 -4.76 -6.37 -4.97
C LEU A 43 -5.95 -6.63 -4.05
N LYS A 44 -7.10 -7.05 -4.61
CA LYS A 44 -8.30 -7.45 -3.85
C LYS A 44 -8.06 -8.61 -2.87
N LYS A 45 -6.95 -9.33 -3.04
CA LYS A 45 -6.58 -10.47 -2.19
C LYS A 45 -5.24 -10.29 -1.50
N ALA A 46 -4.53 -9.21 -1.81
CA ALA A 46 -3.17 -9.00 -1.34
C ALA A 46 -3.14 -8.27 0.00
N THR A 47 -2.30 -8.76 0.90
CA THR A 47 -1.93 -8.09 2.15
C THR A 47 -0.67 -7.25 1.97
N VAL A 48 -0.37 -6.39 2.96
CA VAL A 48 0.91 -5.67 3.01
C VAL A 48 2.10 -6.63 2.91
N ASN A 49 2.01 -7.80 3.54
CA ASN A 49 3.05 -8.83 3.48
C ASN A 49 3.27 -9.41 2.07
N ASP A 50 2.20 -9.61 1.29
CA ASP A 50 2.31 -10.16 -0.06
C ASP A 50 3.04 -9.19 -0.99
N ILE A 51 2.79 -7.89 -0.81
CA ILE A 51 3.42 -6.82 -1.58
C ILE A 51 4.88 -6.64 -1.17
N SER A 52 5.19 -6.80 0.13
CA SER A 52 6.55 -6.90 0.65
C SER A 52 7.33 -8.01 -0.05
N LYS A 53 6.82 -9.25 -0.03
CA LYS A 53 7.44 -10.40 -0.72
C LYS A 53 7.66 -10.15 -2.22
N LYS A 54 6.66 -9.57 -2.91
CA LYS A 54 6.74 -9.31 -4.35
C LYS A 54 7.72 -8.18 -4.69
N SER A 55 7.81 -7.15 -3.84
CA SER A 55 8.72 -6.03 -4.05
C SER A 55 10.15 -6.31 -3.61
N GLY A 56 10.34 -7.20 -2.63
CA GLY A 56 11.60 -7.41 -1.92
C GLY A 56 11.88 -6.33 -0.87
N ILE A 57 10.88 -5.52 -0.51
CA ILE A 57 11.00 -4.48 0.53
C ILE A 57 10.47 -5.07 1.83
N SER A 58 11.15 -4.79 2.95
CA SER A 58 10.69 -5.21 4.27
C SER A 58 9.25 -4.75 4.54
N THR A 59 8.44 -5.65 5.09
CA THR A 59 7.05 -5.36 5.49
C THR A 59 6.97 -4.15 6.42
N ASP A 60 7.92 -4.00 7.36
CA ASP A 60 7.94 -2.88 8.31
C ASP A 60 8.18 -1.53 7.61
N ILE A 61 9.00 -1.52 6.56
CA ILE A 61 9.25 -0.32 5.74
C ILE A 61 7.98 0.08 4.99
N ILE A 62 7.25 -0.90 4.44
CA ILE A 62 5.99 -0.63 3.75
C ILE A 62 4.94 -0.09 4.73
N ILE A 63 4.78 -0.73 5.89
CA ILE A 63 3.87 -0.27 6.95
C ILE A 63 4.20 1.17 7.32
N LYS A 64 5.47 1.44 7.67
CA LYS A 64 5.92 2.79 8.02
C LYS A 64 5.58 3.82 6.95
N LYS A 65 5.87 3.52 5.68
CA LYS A 65 5.61 4.44 4.56
C LYS A 65 4.13 4.70 4.33
N LEU A 66 3.29 3.67 4.43
CA LEU A 66 1.83 3.84 4.30
C LEU A 66 1.28 4.67 5.45
N THR A 67 1.72 4.41 6.68
CA THR A 67 1.33 5.20 7.86
C THR A 67 1.76 6.66 7.70
N GLU A 68 3.01 6.94 7.32
CA GLU A 68 3.50 8.30 7.05
C GLU A 68 2.65 9.04 6.00
N LEU A 69 2.24 8.36 4.93
CA LEU A 69 1.41 8.94 3.87
C LEU A 69 -0.01 9.28 4.37
N ILE A 70 -0.62 8.40 5.15
CA ILE A 70 -1.95 8.61 5.73
C ILE A 70 -1.91 9.74 6.75
N ASP A 71 -0.97 9.71 7.69
CA ASP A 71 -0.85 10.73 8.73
C ASP A 71 -0.59 12.11 8.13
N SER A 72 0.27 12.20 7.10
CA SER A 72 0.57 13.45 6.39
C SER A 72 -0.63 14.02 5.62
N HIS A 73 -1.58 13.17 5.24
CA HIS A 73 -2.80 13.59 4.55
C HIS A 73 -3.93 13.93 5.53
N GLU A 74 -4.07 13.21 6.65
CA GLU A 74 -5.08 13.49 7.69
C GLU A 74 -4.72 14.70 8.55
N SER A 75 -3.44 15.07 8.64
CA SER A 75 -2.96 16.26 9.37
C SER A 75 -3.06 17.56 8.56
N LYS A 76 -3.61 17.52 7.34
CA LYS A 76 -3.88 18.67 6.48
C LYS A 76 -5.36 19.02 6.49
#